data_AF-A0A2E3P4N2-F1
#
_entry.id   AF-A0A2E3P4N2-F1
#
_cell.length_a   1.000
_cell.length_b   1.000
_cell.length_c   1.000
_cell.angle_alpha   90.00
_cell.angle_beta   90.00
_cell.angle_gamma   90.00
#
_symmetry.space_group_name_H-M   'P 1'
#
loop_
_entity.id
_entity.type
_entity.pdbx_description
1 polymer ?
#
loop_
_entity_poly.entity_id
_entity_poly.type
_entity_poly.pdbx_seq_one_letter_code
_entity_poly.pdbx_strand_id
1 'polypeptide(L)'
;MTSITRILGRAVLFGSLALVLTLRPAADARANSTLDWLSGEPVTLMDLGIIRLKQDLLQVGQRLLEIGFLPVAPTTGAYFDWRDKKITVFLTARERFAQPSEGMCLELFSRVAKGLSSRSRGHQGDPGWYLEEIFTHDGWGNFTRPPRMREELLKTVQLEVTLLPPRPMGPERTLHCSGGLDTEPHDISVTTS
;
A
#
# COMPACT_ATOMS: atom_id res chain seq x y z
N MET A 1 -34.91 -84.56 -22.46
CA MET A 1 -35.91 -83.83 -23.28
C MET A 1 -35.68 -82.34 -23.02
N THR A 2 -34.76 -81.73 -23.78
CA THR A 2 -35.03 -80.72 -24.85
C THR A 2 -35.67 -79.44 -24.29
N SER A 3 -34.94 -78.32 -24.22
CA SER A 3 -34.83 -77.43 -25.38
C SER A 3 -33.59 -76.52 -25.37
N ILE A 4 -33.05 -76.29 -26.57
CA ILE A 4 -31.96 -75.39 -26.96
C ILE A 4 -32.60 -74.26 -27.78
N THR A 5 -32.23 -72.98 -27.54
CA THR A 5 -32.14 -72.00 -28.63
C THR A 5 -31.23 -70.81 -28.29
N ARG A 6 -30.26 -70.58 -29.18
CA ARG A 6 -29.31 -69.47 -29.27
C ARG A 6 -30.00 -68.17 -29.71
N ILE A 7 -29.47 -67.01 -29.30
CA ILE A 7 -29.43 -65.82 -30.16
C ILE A 7 -28.03 -65.19 -30.08
N LEU A 8 -27.35 -65.19 -31.23
CA LEU A 8 -26.13 -64.47 -31.54
C LEU A 8 -26.44 -62.99 -31.83
N GLY A 9 -25.51 -62.11 -31.46
CA GLY A 9 -24.99 -61.11 -32.40
C GLY A 9 -25.56 -59.70 -32.32
N ARG A 10 -24.73 -58.76 -31.84
CA ARG A 10 -24.14 -57.70 -32.68
C ARG A 10 -23.17 -56.85 -31.88
N ALA A 11 -21.89 -56.96 -32.25
CA ALA A 11 -20.92 -55.90 -32.03
C ALA A 11 -21.21 -54.76 -33.03
N VAL A 12 -21.21 -53.51 -32.57
CA VAL A 12 -20.98 -52.32 -33.39
C VAL A 12 -20.05 -51.40 -32.62
N LEU A 13 -18.93 -51.12 -33.28
CA LEU A 13 -17.86 -50.18 -32.95
C LEU A 13 -18.32 -48.71 -32.96
N PHE A 14 -17.39 -47.83 -32.58
CA PHE A 14 -17.36 -46.37 -32.76
C PHE A 14 -18.11 -45.56 -31.69
N GLY A 15 -17.49 -44.59 -31.00
CA GLY A 15 -16.18 -43.99 -31.20
C GLY A 15 -15.89 -42.98 -30.10
N SER A 16 -14.61 -42.78 -29.85
CA SER A 16 -14.06 -41.70 -29.05
C SER A 16 -14.47 -40.34 -29.62
N LEU A 17 -14.88 -39.40 -28.78
CA LEU A 17 -14.53 -37.99 -29.00
C LEU A 17 -14.34 -37.30 -27.65
N ALA A 18 -13.08 -36.96 -27.39
CA ALA A 18 -12.65 -36.16 -26.27
C ALA A 18 -13.42 -34.84 -26.26
N LEU A 19 -14.06 -34.53 -25.12
CA LEU A 19 -14.53 -33.18 -24.87
C LEU A 19 -13.29 -32.34 -24.53
N VAL A 20 -12.73 -31.74 -25.57
CA VAL A 20 -11.65 -30.75 -25.48
C VAL A 20 -12.14 -29.63 -24.56
N LEU A 21 -11.47 -29.49 -23.41
CA LEU A 21 -11.47 -28.30 -22.58
C LEU A 21 -11.13 -27.11 -23.48
N THR A 22 -12.14 -26.34 -23.90
CA THR A 22 -11.93 -25.03 -24.50
C THR A 22 -11.45 -24.09 -23.40
N LEU A 23 -10.15 -24.13 -23.10
CA LEU A 23 -9.44 -22.94 -22.63
C LEU A 23 -9.69 -21.87 -23.70
N ARG A 24 -10.64 -20.97 -23.43
CA ARG A 24 -10.71 -19.72 -24.19
C ARG A 24 -9.34 -19.07 -24.05
N PRO A 25 -8.61 -18.77 -25.14
CA PRO A 25 -7.50 -17.84 -25.01
C PRO A 25 -8.13 -16.56 -24.46
N ALA A 26 -7.57 -16.03 -23.37
CA ALA A 26 -7.80 -14.64 -23.02
C ALA A 26 -7.49 -13.86 -24.30
N ALA A 27 -8.54 -13.33 -24.92
CA ALA A 27 -8.40 -12.64 -26.17
C ALA A 27 -7.44 -11.48 -25.92
N ASP A 28 -6.28 -11.52 -26.58
CA ASP A 28 -5.48 -10.37 -26.96
C ASP A 28 -6.37 -9.45 -27.81
N ALA A 29 -7.34 -8.79 -27.18
CA ALA A 29 -8.00 -7.65 -27.75
C ALA A 29 -6.97 -6.54 -27.72
N ARG A 30 -6.27 -6.37 -28.85
CA ARG A 30 -5.48 -5.17 -29.16
C ARG A 30 -6.25 -3.96 -28.66
N ALA A 31 -5.77 -3.34 -27.60
CA ALA A 31 -6.42 -2.17 -27.03
C ALA A 31 -6.52 -1.10 -28.12
N ASN A 32 -7.75 -0.74 -28.51
CA ASN A 32 -8.01 0.22 -29.59
C ASN A 32 -7.74 1.67 -29.17
N SER A 33 -7.46 1.89 -27.89
CA SER A 33 -6.99 3.15 -27.34
C SER A 33 -6.05 2.91 -26.16
N THR A 34 -5.16 3.86 -25.89
CA THR A 34 -4.28 3.83 -24.70
C THR A 34 -5.07 3.69 -23.40
N LEU A 35 -6.29 4.23 -23.33
CA LEU A 35 -7.17 4.12 -22.16
C LEU A 35 -7.73 2.70 -21.99
N ASP A 36 -8.06 2.01 -23.08
CA ASP A 36 -8.50 0.61 -23.02
C ASP A 36 -7.35 -0.31 -22.56
N TRP A 37 -6.13 0.03 -22.94
CA TRP A 37 -4.94 -0.69 -22.48
C TRP A 37 -4.70 -0.47 -20.99
N LEU A 38 -4.69 0.80 -20.54
CA LEU A 38 -4.48 1.17 -19.14
C LEU A 38 -5.59 0.65 -18.21
N SER A 39 -6.84 0.58 -18.69
CA SER A 39 -7.96 0.03 -17.91
C SER A 39 -7.98 -1.50 -17.83
N GLY A 40 -7.21 -2.17 -18.69
CA GLY A 40 -7.00 -3.61 -18.65
C GLY A 40 -5.94 -4.08 -17.66
N GLU A 41 -5.08 -3.18 -17.16
CA GLU A 41 -4.05 -3.53 -16.18
C GLU A 41 -4.64 -3.68 -14.77
N PRO A 42 -4.46 -4.83 -14.10
CA PRO A 42 -5.02 -5.04 -12.76
C PRO A 42 -4.26 -4.22 -11.72
N VAL A 43 -4.99 -3.39 -10.96
CA VAL A 43 -4.44 -2.68 -9.79
C VAL A 43 -4.45 -3.62 -8.59
N THR A 44 -3.29 -3.80 -7.94
CA THR A 44 -3.19 -4.69 -6.77
C THR A 44 -3.70 -4.00 -5.50
N LEU A 45 -3.99 -4.79 -4.45
CA LEU A 45 -4.32 -4.23 -3.13
C LEU A 45 -3.17 -3.42 -2.54
N MET A 46 -1.92 -3.78 -2.87
CA MET A 46 -0.75 -3.02 -2.47
C MET A 46 -0.75 -1.65 -3.12
N ASP A 47 -1.00 -1.56 -4.43
CA ASP A 47 -1.05 -0.29 -5.15
C ASP A 47 -2.17 0.62 -4.62
N LEU A 48 -3.36 0.06 -4.39
CA LEU A 48 -4.48 0.78 -3.78
C LEU A 48 -4.13 1.28 -2.37
N GLY A 49 -3.48 0.44 -1.56
CA GLY A 49 -3.04 0.82 -0.21
C GLY A 49 -2.04 1.97 -0.24
N ILE A 50 -1.04 1.93 -1.13
CA ILE A 50 -0.05 3.01 -1.31
C ILE A 50 -0.73 4.31 -1.78
N ILE A 51 -1.68 4.22 -2.72
CA ILE A 51 -2.43 5.40 -3.20
C ILE A 51 -3.24 6.03 -2.05
N ARG A 52 -3.95 5.23 -1.25
CA ARG A 52 -4.73 5.71 -0.10
C ARG A 52 -3.83 6.34 0.96
N LEU A 53 -2.71 5.70 1.27
CA LEU A 53 -1.71 6.19 2.21
C LEU A 53 -1.15 7.56 1.79
N LYS A 54 -0.84 7.71 0.49
CA LYS A 54 -0.41 8.99 -0.09
C LYS A 54 -1.49 10.07 0.04
N GLN A 55 -2.75 9.74 -0.25
CA GLN A 55 -3.87 10.68 -0.12
C GLN A 55 -4.10 11.13 1.32
N ASP A 56 -4.02 10.19 2.27
CA ASP A 56 -4.14 10.49 3.69
C ASP A 56 -2.98 11.35 4.19
N LEU A 57 -1.74 11.05 3.79
CA LEU A 57 -0.57 11.85 4.14
C LEU A 57 -0.67 13.27 3.60
N LEU A 58 -1.18 13.45 2.38
CA LEU A 58 -1.45 14.77 1.81
C LEU A 58 -2.42 15.57 2.68
N GLN A 59 -3.51 14.94 3.14
CA GLN A 59 -4.48 15.58 4.03
C GLN A 59 -3.88 15.91 5.40
N VAL A 60 -3.04 15.04 5.95
CA VAL A 60 -2.31 15.30 7.20
C VAL A 60 -1.37 16.49 7.04
N GLY A 61 -0.57 16.52 5.96
CA GLY A 61 0.33 17.64 5.66
C GLY A 61 -0.40 18.96 5.47
N GLN A 62 -1.54 18.94 4.77
CA GLN A 62 -2.41 20.11 4.59
C GLN A 62 -2.96 20.61 5.93
N ARG A 63 -3.41 19.71 6.81
CA ARG A 63 -3.88 20.08 8.15
C ARG A 63 -2.78 20.71 9.00
N LEU A 64 -1.55 20.21 8.92
CA LEU A 64 -0.41 20.79 9.62
C LEU A 64 -0.07 22.20 9.13
N LEU A 65 -0.28 22.48 7.85
CA LEU A 65 -0.20 23.83 7.29
C LEU A 65 -1.32 24.74 7.82
N GLU A 66 -2.56 24.25 7.82
CA GLU A 66 -3.74 25.02 8.27
C GLU A 66 -3.68 25.43 9.74
N ILE A 67 -3.16 24.56 10.61
CA ILE A 67 -2.97 24.89 12.03
C ILE A 67 -1.71 25.74 12.29
N GLY A 68 -0.95 26.09 11.25
CA GLY A 68 0.28 26.88 11.35
C GLY A 68 1.49 26.14 11.90
N PHE A 69 1.44 24.80 12.00
CA PHE A 69 2.59 24.01 12.43
C PHE A 69 3.68 23.99 11.35
N LEU A 70 3.28 23.84 10.08
CA LEU A 70 4.19 23.96 8.94
C LEU A 70 4.07 25.34 8.30
N PRO A 71 5.20 26.00 7.96
CA PRO A 71 5.17 27.35 7.38
C PRO A 71 4.85 27.35 5.87
N VAL A 72 5.01 26.21 5.20
CA VAL A 72 4.78 26.01 3.77
C VAL A 72 4.25 24.61 3.54
N ALA A 73 3.56 24.39 2.41
CA ALA A 73 3.08 23.07 2.03
C ALA A 73 4.25 22.06 1.95
N PRO A 74 4.17 20.93 2.66
CA PRO A 74 5.20 19.90 2.59
C PRO A 74 5.11 19.14 1.27
N THR A 75 6.23 18.55 0.85
CA THR A 75 6.23 17.53 -0.21
C THR A 75 5.93 16.18 0.40
N THR A 76 4.98 15.42 -0.16
CA THR A 76 4.54 14.14 0.39
C THR A 76 4.57 13.05 -0.68
N GLY A 77 4.77 11.81 -0.26
CA GLY A 77 4.67 10.66 -1.14
C GLY A 77 4.70 9.33 -0.41
N ALA A 78 4.47 8.26 -1.16
CA ALA A 78 4.63 6.89 -0.70
C ALA A 78 5.09 6.01 -1.87
N TYR A 79 5.97 5.05 -1.61
CA TYR A 79 6.45 4.09 -2.60
C TYR A 79 6.83 2.77 -1.94
N PHE A 80 6.86 1.70 -2.73
CA PHE A 80 7.39 0.41 -2.30
C PHE A 80 8.85 0.28 -2.71
N ASP A 81 9.74 0.10 -1.74
CA ASP A 81 11.12 -0.30 -1.98
C ASP A 81 11.20 -1.82 -2.10
N TRP A 82 11.53 -2.29 -3.31
CA TRP A 82 11.61 -3.72 -3.61
C TRP A 82 12.82 -4.41 -2.97
N ARG A 83 13.88 -3.67 -2.64
CA ARG A 83 15.11 -4.21 -2.04
C ARG A 83 14.89 -4.53 -0.58
N ASP A 84 14.35 -3.57 0.15
CA ASP A 84 14.11 -3.68 1.59
C ASP A 84 12.75 -4.30 1.90
N LYS A 85 11.91 -4.46 0.86
CA LYS A 85 10.52 -4.92 0.97
C LYS A 85 9.73 -4.05 1.94
N LYS A 86 9.95 -2.73 1.86
CA LYS A 86 9.33 -1.72 2.72
C LYS A 86 8.42 -0.83 1.91
N ILE A 87 7.38 -0.32 2.54
CA ILE A 87 6.58 0.78 2.01
C ILE A 87 7.03 2.03 2.74
N THR A 88 7.76 2.90 2.04
CA THR A 88 8.22 4.17 2.57
C THR A 88 7.19 5.23 2.31
N VAL A 89 6.73 5.87 3.37
CA VAL A 89 5.83 7.03 3.37
C VAL A 89 6.66 8.22 3.79
N PHE A 90 6.81 9.23 2.95
CA PHE A 90 7.70 10.34 3.25
C PHE A 90 6.97 11.68 3.27
N LEU A 91 7.38 12.54 4.22
CA LEU A 91 6.99 13.93 4.28
C LEU A 91 8.24 14.80 4.42
N THR A 92 8.45 15.69 3.45
CA THR A 92 9.53 16.67 3.46
C THR A 92 8.96 18.05 3.73
N ALA A 93 9.34 18.65 4.86
CA ALA A 93 8.99 20.01 5.23
C ALA A 93 10.23 20.90 5.20
N ARG A 94 10.01 22.22 5.05
CA ARG A 94 11.09 23.22 5.07
C ARG A 94 10.87 24.18 6.23
N GLU A 95 11.94 24.38 7.00
CA GLU A 95 11.99 25.41 8.02
C GLU A 95 12.02 26.82 7.42
N ARG A 96 11.38 27.77 8.12
CA ARG A 96 11.31 29.16 7.64
C ARG A 96 12.35 30.07 8.27
N PHE A 97 12.64 29.90 9.56
CA PHE A 97 13.41 30.87 10.33
C PHE A 97 14.59 30.26 11.07
N ALA A 98 14.49 29.00 11.49
CA ALA A 98 15.48 28.35 12.33
C ALA A 98 16.15 27.19 11.58
N GLN A 99 17.33 26.79 12.06
CA GLN A 99 17.92 25.54 11.63
C GLN A 99 17.01 24.38 12.07
N PRO A 100 16.88 23.32 11.26
CA PRO A 100 16.19 22.11 11.68
C PRO A 100 16.74 21.62 13.02
N SER A 101 15.83 21.27 13.93
CA SER A 101 16.19 20.69 15.22
C SER A 101 15.64 19.27 15.31
N GLU A 102 16.33 18.41 16.05
CA GLU A 102 15.90 17.05 16.33
C GLU A 102 14.50 17.04 16.97
N GLY A 103 14.26 17.91 17.95
CA GLY A 103 12.96 18.02 18.60
C GLY A 103 11.81 18.33 17.63
N MET A 104 12.03 19.24 16.68
CA MET A 104 11.02 19.55 15.65
C MET A 104 10.78 18.36 14.72
N CYS A 105 11.85 17.65 14.35
CA CYS A 105 11.77 16.48 13.48
C CYS A 105 10.97 15.34 14.15
N LEU A 106 11.24 15.06 15.43
CA LEU A 106 10.52 14.08 16.24
C LEU A 106 9.06 14.49 16.48
N GLU A 107 8.80 15.79 16.73
CA GLU A 107 7.45 16.30 16.90
C GLU A 107 6.64 16.17 15.60
N LEU A 108 7.22 16.57 14.46
CA LEU A 108 6.59 16.43 13.16
C LEU A 108 6.32 14.96 12.83
N PHE A 109 7.28 14.06 13.08
CA PHE A 109 7.10 12.62 12.95
C PHE A 109 5.88 12.14 13.76
N SER A 110 5.85 12.46 15.05
CA SER A 110 4.78 12.03 15.96
C SER A 110 3.41 12.55 15.52
N ARG A 111 3.34 13.81 15.06
CA ARG A 111 2.11 14.43 14.55
C ARG A 111 1.63 13.76 13.27
N VAL A 112 2.55 13.40 12.37
CA VAL A 112 2.22 12.72 11.13
C VAL A 112 1.74 11.30 11.39
N ALA A 113 2.46 10.53 12.20
CA ALA A 113 2.08 9.16 12.59
C ALA A 113 0.70 9.14 13.24
N LYS A 114 0.46 10.02 14.23
CA LYS A 114 -0.85 10.18 14.87
C LYS A 114 -1.93 10.68 13.90
N GLY A 115 -1.57 11.60 13.01
CA GLY A 115 -2.47 12.12 11.99
C GLY A 115 -2.98 11.02 11.07
N LEU A 116 -2.10 10.13 10.62
CA LEU A 116 -2.45 8.95 9.84
C LEU A 116 -3.29 7.96 10.65
N SER A 117 -2.83 7.52 11.82
CA SER A 117 -3.53 6.50 12.63
C SER A 117 -4.91 6.96 13.13
N SER A 118 -5.10 8.27 13.34
CA SER A 118 -6.41 8.84 13.73
C SER A 118 -7.51 8.68 12.68
N ARG A 119 -7.14 8.29 11.44
CA ARG A 119 -8.08 8.12 10.33
C ARG A 119 -8.69 6.72 10.27
N SER A 120 -8.27 5.78 11.11
CA SER A 120 -8.95 4.50 11.25
C SER A 120 -10.42 4.72 11.64
N ARG A 121 -11.33 4.05 10.93
CA ARG A 121 -12.78 4.17 11.15
C ARG A 121 -13.23 3.37 12.36
N GLY A 122 -12.63 2.21 12.61
CA GLY A 122 -13.02 1.30 13.69
C GLY A 122 -12.24 1.48 14.99
N HIS A 123 -10.99 1.90 14.91
CA HIS A 123 -10.05 1.93 16.04
C HIS A 123 -9.18 3.18 15.96
N GLN A 124 -9.79 4.34 16.23
CA GLN A 124 -9.12 5.63 16.09
C GLN A 124 -7.80 5.67 16.88
N GLY A 125 -6.72 5.98 16.17
CA GLY A 125 -5.39 6.15 16.75
C GLY A 125 -4.54 4.88 16.77
N ASP A 126 -5.10 3.71 16.45
CA ASP A 126 -4.32 2.47 16.33
C ASP A 126 -3.67 2.37 14.93
N PRO A 127 -2.33 2.39 14.83
CA PRO A 127 -1.67 2.37 13.52
C PRO A 127 -1.83 1.04 12.79
N GLY A 128 -1.90 -0.10 13.49
CA GLY A 128 -2.06 -1.42 12.87
C GLY A 128 -3.43 -1.58 12.23
N TRP A 129 -4.49 -1.16 12.91
CA TRP A 129 -5.85 -1.10 12.37
C TRP A 129 -5.96 -0.13 11.20
N TYR A 130 -5.36 1.06 11.31
CA TYR A 130 -5.30 2.00 10.21
C TYR A 130 -4.66 1.38 8.95
N LEU A 131 -3.49 0.75 9.10
CA LEU A 131 -2.79 0.12 7.98
C LEU A 131 -3.60 -1.05 7.39
N GLU A 132 -4.21 -1.87 8.23
CA GLU A 132 -5.07 -2.96 7.76
C GLU A 132 -6.26 -2.44 6.95
N GLU A 133 -6.93 -1.37 7.39
CA GLU A 133 -8.05 -0.75 6.67
C GLU A 133 -7.64 -0.25 5.28
N ILE A 134 -6.46 0.41 5.16
CA ILE A 134 -6.03 0.96 3.86
C ILE A 134 -5.53 -0.12 2.89
N PHE A 135 -4.90 -1.19 3.39
CA PHE A 135 -4.36 -2.30 2.58
C PHE A 135 -5.36 -3.46 2.36
N THR A 136 -6.60 -3.31 2.81
CA THR A 136 -7.68 -4.27 2.54
C THR A 136 -8.77 -3.65 1.65
N HIS A 137 -9.66 -4.49 1.14
CA HIS A 137 -10.87 -4.06 0.44
C HIS A 137 -12.11 -4.36 1.30
N ASP A 138 -13.14 -3.51 1.20
CA ASP A 138 -14.49 -3.76 1.74
C ASP A 138 -15.35 -4.64 0.78
N GLY A 139 -14.74 -5.18 -0.28
CA GLY A 139 -15.40 -5.92 -1.35
C GLY A 139 -15.86 -7.34 -0.98
N TRP A 140 -16.90 -7.80 -1.69
CA TRP A 140 -17.46 -9.14 -1.58
C TRP A 140 -16.53 -10.16 -2.26
N GLY A 141 -15.73 -10.85 -1.45
CA GLY A 141 -14.87 -11.95 -1.91
C GLY A 141 -14.25 -12.66 -0.71
N ASN A 142 -14.16 -13.99 -0.78
CA ASN A 142 -13.49 -14.82 0.24
C ASN A 142 -11.96 -14.69 0.14
N PHE A 143 -11.44 -13.47 0.28
CA PHE A 143 -10.01 -13.27 0.49
C PHE A 143 -9.77 -13.40 1.99
N THR A 144 -9.31 -14.57 2.41
CA THR A 144 -8.91 -14.78 3.80
C THR A 144 -7.75 -13.83 4.08
N ARG A 145 -7.99 -12.88 4.97
CA ARG A 145 -6.96 -11.96 5.45
C ARG A 145 -5.76 -12.76 5.99
N PRO A 146 -4.51 -12.40 5.65
CA PRO A 146 -3.35 -13.06 6.22
C PRO A 146 -3.41 -13.05 7.75
N PRO A 147 -3.05 -14.15 8.42
CA PRO A 147 -2.89 -14.13 9.86
C PRO A 147 -1.81 -13.09 10.22
N ARG A 148 -2.06 -12.25 11.22
CA ARG A 148 -1.11 -11.21 11.69
C ARG A 148 -0.83 -10.08 10.69
N MET A 149 -1.78 -9.79 9.78
CA MET A 149 -1.64 -8.73 8.79
C MET A 149 -1.26 -7.37 9.39
N ARG A 150 -1.80 -7.01 10.56
CA ARG A 150 -1.48 -5.75 11.23
C ARG A 150 -0.01 -5.68 11.61
N GLU A 151 0.48 -6.72 12.28
CA GLU A 151 1.86 -6.81 12.76
C GLU A 151 2.85 -6.84 11.60
N GLU A 152 2.49 -7.49 10.49
CA GLU A 152 3.32 -7.49 9.28
C GLU A 152 3.33 -6.13 8.59
N LEU A 153 2.18 -5.44 8.52
CA LEU A 153 2.09 -4.11 7.95
C LEU A 153 2.85 -3.07 8.79
N LEU A 154 2.76 -3.12 10.12
CA LEU A 154 3.55 -2.26 11.01
C LEU A 154 5.06 -2.43 10.79
N LYS A 155 5.50 -3.65 10.53
CA LYS A 155 6.91 -3.91 10.18
C LYS A 155 7.25 -3.49 8.76
N THR A 156 6.29 -3.41 7.85
CA THR A 156 6.53 -3.15 6.43
C THR A 156 6.48 -1.67 6.11
N VAL A 157 5.60 -0.91 6.75
CA VAL A 157 5.39 0.51 6.51
C VAL A 157 6.33 1.34 7.37
N GLN A 158 7.12 2.18 6.73
CA GLN A 158 8.06 3.09 7.37
C GLN A 158 7.66 4.52 7.05
N LEU A 159 7.58 5.37 8.07
CA LEU A 159 7.45 6.81 7.94
C LEU A 159 8.85 7.43 7.92
N GLU A 160 9.06 8.35 6.98
CA GLU A 160 10.25 9.18 6.89
C GLU A 160 9.84 10.65 6.88
N VAL A 161 10.34 11.41 7.84
CA VAL A 161 10.18 12.86 7.91
C VAL A 161 11.52 13.50 7.62
N THR A 162 11.54 14.46 6.68
CA THR A 162 12.73 15.23 6.35
C THR A 162 12.46 16.72 6.61
N LEU A 163 13.33 17.35 7.40
CA LEU A 163 13.34 18.79 7.62
C LEU A 163 14.49 19.43 6.84
N LEU A 164 14.12 20.24 5.85
CA LEU A 164 15.06 21.02 5.07
C LEU A 164 15.33 22.37 5.76
N PRO A 165 16.56 22.88 5.74
CA PRO A 165 16.87 24.16 6.33
C PRO A 165 16.25 25.34 5.54
N PRO A 166 16.13 26.54 6.15
CA PRO A 166 15.67 27.75 5.46
C PRO A 166 16.57 28.11 4.29
N ARG A 167 16.02 28.67 3.22
CA ARG A 167 16.86 29.25 2.15
C ARG A 167 17.49 30.57 2.63
N PRO A 168 18.75 30.87 2.30
CA PRO A 168 19.66 30.12 1.42
C PRO A 168 20.62 29.16 2.15
N MET A 169 20.30 28.69 3.37
CA MET A 169 21.18 27.74 4.08
C MET A 169 21.40 26.47 3.24
N GLY A 170 22.64 25.96 3.28
CA GLY A 170 23.08 24.78 2.53
C GLY A 170 22.42 23.48 3.02
N PRO A 171 22.47 22.40 2.22
CA PRO A 171 21.76 21.15 2.50
C PRO A 171 22.32 20.37 3.68
N GLU A 172 23.56 20.65 4.12
CA GLU A 172 24.33 19.94 5.17
C GLU A 172 23.75 20.03 6.59
N ARG A 173 22.53 20.52 6.70
CA ARG A 173 21.75 20.66 7.93
C ARG A 173 20.36 20.05 7.76
N THR A 174 20.24 19.10 6.84
CA THR A 174 18.99 18.38 6.63
C THR A 174 18.86 17.34 7.73
N LEU A 175 17.71 17.32 8.39
CA LEU A 175 17.40 16.32 9.40
C LEU A 175 16.41 15.31 8.84
N HIS A 176 16.66 14.03 9.13
CA HIS A 176 15.78 12.93 8.79
C HIS A 176 15.38 12.19 10.06
N CYS A 177 14.08 11.95 10.23
CA CYS A 177 13.50 11.10 11.26
C CYS A 177 12.79 9.93 10.61
N SER A 178 13.04 8.71 11.08
CA SER A 178 12.46 7.51 10.48
C SER A 178 12.07 6.46 11.51
N GLY A 179 10.99 5.73 11.22
CA GLY A 179 10.42 4.71 12.10
C GLY A 179 9.11 4.15 11.56
N GLY A 180 8.53 3.15 12.23
CA GLY A 180 7.17 2.70 11.98
C GLY A 180 6.12 3.70 12.51
N LEU A 181 4.86 3.51 12.14
CA LEU A 181 3.76 4.37 12.62
C LEU A 181 3.44 4.17 14.12
N ASP A 182 3.87 3.05 14.68
CA ASP A 182 3.76 2.65 16.09
C ASP A 182 5.07 2.85 16.86
N THR A 183 6.11 3.43 16.25
CA THR A 183 7.40 3.64 16.90
C THR A 183 7.28 4.71 17.99
N GLU A 184 7.75 4.38 19.19
CA GLU A 184 7.79 5.30 20.31
C GLU A 184 8.81 6.43 20.08
N PRO A 185 8.61 7.64 20.64
CA PRO A 185 9.45 8.80 20.33
C PRO A 185 10.95 8.60 20.56
N HIS A 186 11.34 7.75 21.50
CA HIS A 186 12.74 7.47 21.84
C HIS A 186 13.40 6.43 20.92
N ASP A 187 12.61 5.70 20.13
CA ASP A 187 13.08 4.67 19.20
C ASP A 187 13.13 5.19 17.74
N ILE A 188 12.73 6.45 17.50
CA ILE A 188 12.80 7.08 16.18
C ILE A 188 14.27 7.31 15.81
N SER A 189 14.68 6.81 14.64
CA SER A 189 16.03 7.02 14.13
C SER A 189 16.18 8.43 13.56
N VAL A 190 17.15 9.19 14.07
CA VAL A 190 17.46 10.56 13.63
C VAL A 190 18.84 10.60 12.98
N THR A 191 18.92 11.14 11.76
CA THR A 191 20.20 11.30 11.03
C THR A 191 20.30 12.68 10.38
N THR A 192 21.51 13.22 10.31
CA THR A 192 21.81 14.47 9.58
C THR A 192 22.49 14.18 8.25
N SER A 193 22.13 14.95 7.21
CA SER A 193 22.84 14.98 5.92
C SER A 193 23.12 16.39 5.44
#